data_AF-A0A1G8AJD3-F1
#
_entry.id   AF-A0A1G8AJD3-F1
#
_cell.length_a   1.000
_cell.length_b   1.000
_cell.length_c   1.000
_cell.angle_alpha   90.00
_cell.angle_beta   90.00
_cell.angle_gamma   90.00
#
_symmetry.space_group_name_H-M   'P 1'
#
loop_
_entity.id
_entity.type
_entity.pdbx_description
1 polymer ?
#
loop_
_entity_poly.entity_id
_entity_poly.type
_entity_poly.pdbx_seq_one_letter_code
_entity_poly.pdbx_strand_id
1 'polypeptide(L)'
;MSSNRNLLARAGFALLGTFCFFWSVAVLLPFRLTASTREVSARILADDRFRPGVLADLLARLNAAPRLAIEQPEYLQAEALIALRVAEEVVQRRSSENPDSELQAADEKIRSSLSISPSDPFLWFLSYSLKTVRIGFDLSNLKGLEQSYVLGPREGWIAVRRNRVALSAFGFLRPSLQQSVVSEFMEMVDADFIDDAAINLERVGWLHRDQLLSGLSGADIASREKLARRVSQDGAKVSIPGVQENDRPWR
;
A
#
# COMPACT_ATOMS: atom_id res chain seq x y z
N MET A 1 -5.75 61.75 24.10
CA MET A 1 -6.10 60.81 23.00
C MET A 1 -5.00 59.77 22.68
N SER A 2 -3.75 59.89 23.15
CA SER A 2 -2.69 58.90 22.87
C SER A 2 -2.80 57.59 23.67
N SER A 3 -3.32 57.62 24.90
CA SER A 3 -3.43 56.43 25.78
C SER A 3 -4.33 55.33 25.20
N ASN A 4 -5.47 55.70 24.61
CA ASN A 4 -6.43 54.73 24.06
C ASN A 4 -5.90 54.01 22.80
N ARG A 5 -5.02 54.66 22.01
CA ARG A 5 -4.40 54.01 20.83
C ARG A 5 -3.43 52.89 21.23
N ASN A 6 -2.69 53.08 22.32
CA ASN A 6 -1.75 52.06 22.83
C ASN A 6 -2.48 50.86 23.43
N LEU A 7 -3.63 51.08 24.08
CA LEU A 7 -4.48 50.00 24.60
C LEU A 7 -5.10 49.16 23.47
N LEU A 8 -5.61 49.80 22.41
CA LEU A 8 -6.16 49.10 21.24
C LEU A 8 -5.09 48.29 20.49
N ALA A 9 -3.89 48.85 20.31
CA ALA A 9 -2.80 48.13 19.67
C ALA A 9 -2.37 46.89 20.48
N ARG A 10 -2.26 47.01 21.80
CA ARG A 10 -1.92 45.89 22.69
C ARG A 10 -2.99 44.80 22.69
N ALA A 11 -4.27 45.18 22.70
CA ALA A 11 -5.38 44.23 22.59
C ALA A 11 -5.37 43.50 21.25
N GLY A 12 -5.09 44.20 20.15
CA GLY A 12 -4.95 43.59 18.81
C GLY A 12 -3.83 42.55 18.75
N PHE A 13 -2.64 42.87 19.29
CA PHE A 13 -1.53 41.91 19.35
C PHE A 13 -1.83 40.70 20.25
N ALA A 14 -2.53 40.91 21.37
CA ALA A 14 -2.94 39.81 22.24
C ALA A 14 -3.93 38.85 21.53
N LEU A 15 -4.90 39.39 20.78
CA LEU A 15 -5.85 38.60 20.00
C LEU A 15 -5.18 37.84 18.83
N LEU A 16 -4.20 38.46 18.16
CA LEU A 16 -3.40 37.79 17.14
C LEU A 16 -2.57 36.65 17.74
N GLY A 17 -1.95 36.88 18.90
CA GLY A 17 -1.18 35.87 19.62
C GLY A 17 -2.03 34.68 20.03
N THR A 18 -3.23 34.90 20.58
CA THR A 18 -4.14 33.81 20.94
C THR A 18 -4.64 33.07 19.70
N PHE A 19 -5.00 33.79 18.62
CA PHE A 19 -5.40 33.16 17.37
C PHE A 19 -4.31 32.29 16.76
N CYS A 20 -3.06 32.78 16.71
CA CYS A 20 -1.92 31.98 16.24
C CYS A 20 -1.67 30.76 17.13
N PHE A 21 -1.78 30.90 18.45
CA PHE A 21 -1.63 29.78 19.37
C PHE A 21 -2.70 28.70 19.15
N PHE A 22 -3.98 29.11 19.07
CA PHE A 22 -5.08 28.18 18.80
C PHE A 22 -4.96 27.54 17.42
N TRP A 23 -4.54 28.30 16.40
CA TRP A 23 -4.27 27.76 15.07
C TRP A 23 -3.14 26.73 15.09
N SER A 24 -2.00 27.03 15.73
CA SER A 24 -0.89 26.10 15.86
C SER A 24 -1.30 24.83 16.60
N VAL A 25 -2.07 24.92 17.68
CA VAL A 25 -2.59 23.74 18.38
C VAL A 25 -3.56 22.95 17.49
N ALA A 26 -4.46 23.62 16.78
CA ALA A 26 -5.42 22.99 15.88
C ALA A 26 -4.77 22.28 14.69
N VAL A 27 -3.64 22.76 14.18
CA VAL A 27 -2.92 22.16 13.04
C VAL A 27 -1.86 21.14 13.47
N LEU A 28 -1.13 21.38 14.57
CA LEU A 28 -0.05 20.50 15.02
C LEU A 28 -0.56 19.18 15.62
N LEU A 29 -1.72 19.17 16.27
CA LEU A 29 -2.29 17.95 16.85
C LEU A 29 -2.63 16.91 15.76
N PRO A 30 -3.40 17.26 14.71
CA PRO A 30 -3.67 16.34 13.60
C PRO A 30 -2.39 15.90 12.89
N PHE A 31 -1.43 16.80 12.67
CA PHE A 31 -0.19 16.49 11.98
C PHE A 31 0.67 15.43 12.70
N ARG A 32 0.71 15.44 14.04
CA ARG A 32 1.42 14.41 14.81
C ARG A 32 0.74 13.05 14.72
N LEU A 33 -0.60 13.02 14.73
CA LEU A 33 -1.37 11.80 14.57
C LEU A 33 -1.20 11.21 13.16
N THR A 34 -1.21 12.04 12.11
CA THR A 34 -0.97 11.57 10.74
C THR A 34 0.46 11.10 10.51
N ALA A 35 1.47 11.73 11.12
CA ALA A 35 2.87 11.31 11.00
C ALA A 35 3.12 9.90 11.54
N SER A 36 2.63 9.59 12.75
CA SER A 36 2.75 8.24 13.34
C SER A 36 2.02 7.19 12.49
N THR A 37 0.86 7.56 11.98
CA THR A 37 0.03 6.68 11.14
C THR A 37 0.71 6.38 9.81
N ARG A 38 1.39 7.36 9.20
CA ARG A 38 2.16 7.21 7.97
C ARG A 38 3.33 6.23 8.12
N GLU A 39 4.04 6.29 9.25
CA GLU A 39 5.13 5.36 9.55
C GLU A 39 4.63 3.92 9.68
N VAL A 40 3.51 3.72 10.38
CA VAL A 40 2.90 2.38 10.51
C VAL A 40 2.41 1.87 9.16
N SER A 41 1.74 2.71 8.37
CA SER A 41 1.31 2.35 7.01
C SER A 41 2.49 1.94 6.14
N ALA A 42 3.59 2.70 6.15
CA ALA A 42 4.80 2.37 5.39
C ALA A 42 5.38 1.00 5.79
N ARG A 43 5.37 0.67 7.08
CA ARG A 43 5.83 -0.63 7.58
C ARG A 43 4.88 -1.77 7.22
N ILE A 44 3.56 -1.56 7.31
CA ILE A 44 2.57 -2.57 6.85
C ILE A 44 2.74 -2.83 5.35
N LEU A 45 3.02 -1.79 4.57
CA LEU A 45 3.24 -1.89 3.14
C LEU A 45 4.53 -2.65 2.79
N ALA A 46 5.59 -2.48 3.58
CA ALA A 46 6.82 -3.25 3.47
C ALA A 46 6.68 -4.73 3.91
N ASP A 47 5.47 -5.19 4.22
CA ASP A 47 5.18 -6.52 4.77
C ASP A 47 5.97 -6.82 6.06
N ASP A 48 6.30 -5.77 6.83
CA ASP A 48 6.99 -5.91 8.12
C ASP A 48 6.18 -6.83 9.03
N ARG A 49 6.90 -7.65 9.79
CA ARG A 49 6.30 -8.43 10.88
C ARG A 49 6.08 -7.55 12.10
N PHE A 50 4.83 -7.42 12.51
CA PHE A 50 4.47 -6.78 13.76
C PHE A 50 4.40 -7.81 14.89
N ARG A 51 4.67 -7.35 16.12
CA ARG A 51 4.42 -8.18 17.30
C ARG A 51 2.91 -8.43 17.42
N PRO A 52 2.48 -9.65 17.81
CA PRO A 52 1.06 -9.94 18.03
C PRO A 52 0.40 -8.89 18.94
N GLY A 53 -0.79 -8.42 18.57
CA GLY A 53 -1.57 -7.46 19.35
C GLY A 53 -1.24 -5.98 19.11
N VAL A 54 -0.05 -5.62 18.61
CA VAL A 54 0.34 -4.21 18.41
C VAL A 54 -0.60 -3.47 17.44
N LEU A 55 -0.97 -4.13 16.34
CA LEU A 55 -1.87 -3.53 15.35
C LEU A 55 -3.31 -3.43 15.87
N ALA A 56 -3.76 -4.40 16.68
CA ALA A 56 -5.08 -4.38 17.30
C ALA A 56 -5.18 -3.25 18.34
N ASP A 57 -4.15 -3.07 19.17
CA ASP A 57 -4.05 -1.96 20.13
C ASP A 57 -4.03 -0.61 19.41
N LEU A 58 -3.30 -0.51 18.31
CA LEU A 58 -3.26 0.71 17.50
C LEU A 58 -4.63 1.02 16.89
N LEU A 59 -5.30 0.01 16.31
CA LEU A 59 -6.65 0.16 15.76
C LEU A 59 -7.65 0.59 16.83
N ALA A 60 -7.57 0.00 18.04
CA ALA A 60 -8.40 0.40 19.18
C ALA A 60 -8.18 1.86 19.57
N ARG A 61 -6.92 2.34 19.58
CA ARG A 61 -6.60 3.75 19.84
C ARG A 61 -7.15 4.69 18.76
N LEU A 62 -7.06 4.30 17.49
CA LEU A 62 -7.61 5.07 16.38
C LEU A 62 -9.14 5.16 16.46
N ASN A 63 -9.81 4.07 16.84
CA ASN A 63 -11.26 4.06 17.04
C ASN A 63 -11.70 4.90 18.25
N ALA A 64 -10.87 4.97 19.29
CA ALA A 64 -11.15 5.75 20.50
C ALA A 64 -10.82 7.24 20.37
N ALA A 65 -10.07 7.64 19.34
CA ALA A 65 -9.75 9.04 19.10
C ALA A 65 -11.00 9.84 18.67
N PRO A 66 -11.17 11.09 19.15
CA PRO A 66 -12.26 11.94 18.70
C PRO A 66 -12.18 12.12 17.18
N ARG A 67 -13.27 11.82 16.46
CA ARG A 67 -13.33 12.11 15.03
C ARG A 67 -13.19 13.62 14.83
N LEU A 68 -12.20 14.01 14.02
CA LEU A 68 -12.03 15.41 13.64
C LEU A 68 -13.27 15.88 12.87
N ALA A 69 -13.65 17.15 13.03
CA ALA A 69 -14.77 17.73 12.31
C ALA A 69 -14.56 17.74 10.77
N ILE A 70 -13.32 17.58 10.33
CA ILE A 70 -12.93 17.43 8.93
C ILE A 70 -12.33 16.04 8.79
N GLU A 71 -12.97 15.18 8.01
CA GLU A 71 -12.45 13.85 7.70
C GLU A 71 -11.20 13.99 6.81
N GLN A 72 -10.09 13.40 7.24
CA GLN A 72 -8.83 13.42 6.51
C GLN A 72 -8.68 12.12 5.72
N PRO A 73 -8.61 12.15 4.38
CA PRO A 73 -8.50 10.94 3.56
C PRO A 73 -7.33 10.03 3.93
N GLU A 74 -6.17 10.62 4.28
CA GLU A 74 -4.96 9.91 4.70
C GLU A 74 -5.18 9.09 5.99
N TYR A 75 -5.95 9.65 6.94
CA TYR A 75 -6.27 8.98 8.19
C TYR A 75 -7.14 7.75 7.95
N LEU A 76 -8.17 7.90 7.12
CA LEU A 76 -9.10 6.82 6.77
C LEU A 76 -8.41 5.72 5.96
N GLN A 77 -7.53 6.09 5.04
CA GLN A 77 -6.73 5.14 4.26
C GLN A 77 -5.86 4.27 5.19
N ALA A 78 -5.18 4.89 6.15
CA ALA A 78 -4.34 4.17 7.07
C ALA A 78 -5.13 3.33 8.09
N GLU A 79 -6.27 3.84 8.56
CA GLU A 79 -7.21 3.08 9.40
C GLU A 79 -7.71 1.82 8.68
N ALA A 80 -8.09 1.95 7.40
CA ALA A 80 -8.50 0.83 6.55
C ALA A 80 -7.37 -0.18 6.34
N LEU A 81 -6.14 0.29 6.13
CA LEU A 81 -4.95 -0.55 6.01
C LEU A 81 -4.65 -1.34 7.28
N ILE A 82 -4.68 -0.68 8.44
CA ILE A 82 -4.44 -1.31 9.74
C ILE A 82 -5.54 -2.34 10.02
N ALA A 83 -6.82 -1.99 9.77
CA ALA A 83 -7.94 -2.90 9.93
C ALA A 83 -7.80 -4.16 9.05
N LEU A 84 -7.43 -4.01 7.77
CA LEU A 84 -7.15 -5.15 6.91
C LEU A 84 -6.03 -6.03 7.49
N ARG A 85 -4.92 -5.41 7.92
CA ARG A 85 -3.78 -6.17 8.44
C ARG A 85 -4.11 -6.94 9.72
N VAL A 86 -4.89 -6.34 10.62
CA VAL A 86 -5.40 -7.01 11.83
C VAL A 86 -6.26 -8.22 11.43
N ALA A 87 -7.19 -8.04 10.48
CA ALA A 87 -8.05 -9.13 10.02
C ALA A 87 -7.25 -10.27 9.35
N GLU A 88 -6.23 -9.94 8.54
CA GLU A 88 -5.33 -10.92 7.93
C GLU A 88 -4.52 -11.71 8.98
N GLU A 89 -4.02 -11.05 10.02
CA GLU A 89 -3.32 -11.73 11.13
C GLU A 89 -4.24 -12.71 11.87
N VAL A 90 -5.49 -12.32 12.10
CA VAL A 90 -6.50 -13.15 12.76
C VAL A 90 -6.77 -14.42 11.96
N VAL A 91 -6.97 -14.28 10.63
CA VAL A 91 -7.16 -15.41 9.72
C VAL A 91 -5.94 -16.33 9.69
N GLN A 92 -4.73 -15.76 9.59
CA GLN A 92 -3.48 -16.55 9.54
C GLN A 92 -3.23 -17.34 10.83
N ARG A 93 -3.51 -16.75 12.00
CA ARG A 93 -3.25 -17.39 13.29
C ARG A 93 -4.34 -18.38 13.71
N ARG A 94 -5.48 -18.47 12.99
CA ARG A 94 -6.68 -19.23 13.39
C ARG A 94 -7.06 -19.02 14.87
N SER A 95 -6.75 -17.84 15.42
CA SER A 95 -6.73 -17.61 16.87
C SER A 95 -7.99 -16.94 17.41
N SER A 96 -8.92 -16.53 16.55
CA SER A 96 -10.21 -15.95 16.97
C SER A 96 -11.34 -16.97 16.87
N GLU A 97 -12.28 -16.90 17.82
CA GLU A 97 -13.57 -17.58 17.72
C GLU A 97 -14.41 -17.12 16.53
N ASN A 98 -14.19 -15.90 16.00
CA ASN A 98 -14.96 -15.36 14.88
C ASN A 98 -14.10 -14.50 13.91
N PRO A 99 -13.35 -15.12 12.98
CA PRO A 99 -12.55 -14.37 12.00
C PRO A 99 -13.42 -13.54 11.03
N ASP A 100 -14.68 -13.93 10.84
CA ASP A 100 -15.60 -13.25 9.92
C ASP A 100 -16.01 -11.86 10.39
N SER A 101 -16.13 -11.63 11.70
CA SER A 101 -16.49 -10.31 12.24
C SER A 101 -15.40 -9.28 12.03
N GLU A 102 -14.12 -9.66 12.15
CA GLU A 102 -12.97 -8.77 11.90
C GLU A 102 -12.86 -8.42 10.41
N LEU A 103 -13.05 -9.41 9.53
CA LEU A 103 -13.09 -9.18 8.08
C LEU A 103 -14.26 -8.29 7.67
N GLN A 104 -15.42 -8.43 8.30
CA GLN A 104 -16.58 -7.55 8.06
C GLN A 104 -16.29 -6.11 8.52
N ALA A 105 -15.71 -5.92 9.71
CA ALA A 105 -15.36 -4.60 10.20
C ALA A 105 -14.33 -3.89 9.29
N ALA A 106 -13.37 -4.64 8.74
CA ALA A 106 -12.43 -4.12 7.74
C ALA A 106 -13.14 -3.71 6.44
N ASP A 107 -14.13 -4.48 5.96
CA ASP A 107 -14.89 -4.17 4.73
C ASP A 107 -15.68 -2.88 4.90
N GLU A 108 -16.36 -2.71 6.04
CA GLU A 108 -17.13 -1.50 6.36
C GLU A 108 -16.23 -0.26 6.38
N LYS A 109 -15.03 -0.36 6.97
CA LYS A 109 -14.04 0.74 6.99
C LYS A 109 -13.53 1.07 5.59
N ILE A 110 -13.20 0.07 4.76
CA ILE A 110 -12.75 0.29 3.38
C ILE A 110 -13.87 0.94 2.56
N ARG A 111 -15.11 0.46 2.68
CA ARG A 111 -16.27 1.01 1.97
C ARG A 111 -16.56 2.46 2.38
N SER A 112 -16.50 2.75 3.69
CA SER A 112 -16.64 4.12 4.20
C SER A 112 -15.55 5.02 3.61
N SER A 113 -14.31 4.56 3.61
CA SER A 113 -13.18 5.31 3.05
C SER A 113 -13.32 5.56 1.55
N LEU A 114 -13.78 4.56 0.78
CA LEU A 114 -14.06 4.69 -0.65
C LEU A 114 -15.23 5.65 -0.95
N SER A 115 -16.19 5.79 -0.04
CA SER A 115 -17.28 6.75 -0.22
C SER A 115 -16.81 8.21 -0.15
N ILE A 116 -15.70 8.44 0.57
CA ILE A 116 -15.07 9.75 0.75
C ILE A 116 -14.00 9.98 -0.32
N SER A 117 -13.22 8.94 -0.65
CA SER A 117 -12.17 8.97 -1.66
C SER A 117 -12.37 7.87 -2.72
N PRO A 118 -13.34 8.05 -3.65
CA PRO A 118 -13.67 7.03 -4.66
C PRO A 118 -12.58 6.85 -5.72
N SER A 119 -11.64 7.80 -5.81
CA SER A 119 -10.50 7.77 -6.73
C SER A 119 -9.24 7.19 -6.11
N ASP A 120 -9.28 6.72 -4.85
CA ASP A 120 -8.10 6.16 -4.19
C ASP A 120 -7.79 4.74 -4.69
N PRO A 121 -6.67 4.54 -5.41
CA PRO A 121 -6.32 3.26 -6.00
C PRO A 121 -5.97 2.20 -4.95
N PHE A 122 -5.45 2.61 -3.80
CA PHE A 122 -5.09 1.70 -2.73
C PHE A 122 -6.32 1.12 -2.06
N LEU A 123 -7.33 1.95 -1.79
CA LEU A 123 -8.59 1.48 -1.20
C LEU A 123 -9.32 0.48 -2.10
N TRP A 124 -9.29 0.67 -3.42
CA TRP A 124 -9.81 -0.31 -4.38
C TRP A 124 -9.05 -1.64 -4.33
N PHE A 125 -7.72 -1.57 -4.21
CA PHE A 125 -6.88 -2.75 -4.02
C PHE A 125 -7.18 -3.48 -2.70
N LEU A 126 -7.27 -2.75 -1.58
CA LEU A 126 -7.60 -3.32 -0.27
C LEU A 126 -8.98 -3.99 -0.29
N SER A 127 -9.97 -3.38 -0.96
CA SER A 127 -11.30 -3.97 -1.11
C SER A 127 -11.24 -5.30 -1.87
N TYR A 128 -10.45 -5.38 -2.95
CA TYR A 128 -10.24 -6.63 -3.67
C TYR A 128 -9.56 -7.68 -2.78
N SER A 129 -8.43 -7.33 -2.16
CA SER A 129 -7.67 -8.26 -1.29
C SER A 129 -8.52 -8.81 -0.15
N LEU A 130 -9.30 -7.95 0.52
CA LEU A 130 -10.17 -8.38 1.61
C LEU A 130 -11.23 -9.38 1.14
N LYS A 131 -11.89 -9.11 0.01
CA LYS A 131 -12.89 -10.02 -0.54
C LYS A 131 -12.27 -11.36 -0.94
N THR A 132 -11.07 -11.35 -1.50
CA THR A 132 -10.33 -12.57 -1.82
C THR A 132 -9.97 -13.37 -0.57
N VAL A 133 -9.57 -12.71 0.52
CA VAL A 133 -9.28 -13.38 1.81
C VAL A 133 -10.55 -13.96 2.43
N ARG A 134 -11.67 -13.23 2.38
CA ARG A 134 -12.92 -13.62 3.04
C ARG A 134 -13.69 -14.72 2.32
N ILE A 135 -13.87 -14.58 1.00
CA ILE A 135 -14.77 -15.43 0.20
C ILE A 135 -13.97 -16.37 -0.72
N GLY A 136 -12.66 -16.15 -0.86
CA GLY A 136 -11.82 -16.83 -1.85
C GLY A 136 -11.76 -16.08 -3.17
N PHE A 137 -11.10 -16.68 -4.15
CA PHE A 137 -10.97 -16.12 -5.49
C PHE A 137 -12.31 -16.17 -6.24
N ASP A 138 -12.76 -15.02 -6.73
CA ASP A 138 -13.93 -14.87 -7.60
C ASP A 138 -13.66 -13.81 -8.66
N LEU A 139 -13.95 -14.15 -9.92
CA LEU A 139 -13.82 -13.27 -11.08
C LEU A 139 -14.64 -11.98 -10.92
N SER A 140 -15.78 -12.03 -10.23
CA SER A 140 -16.61 -10.84 -9.98
C SER A 140 -15.88 -9.76 -9.18
N ASN A 141 -14.90 -10.15 -8.36
CA ASN A 141 -14.13 -9.25 -7.51
C ASN A 141 -12.97 -8.56 -8.25
N LEU A 142 -12.54 -9.07 -9.41
CA LEU A 142 -11.44 -8.50 -10.20
C LEU A 142 -11.65 -7.03 -10.56
N LYS A 143 -12.89 -6.55 -10.59
CA LYS A 143 -13.21 -5.14 -10.80
C LYS A 143 -12.50 -4.23 -9.79
N GLY A 144 -12.34 -4.63 -8.53
CA GLY A 144 -11.62 -3.84 -7.54
C GLY A 144 -10.14 -3.71 -7.87
N LEU A 145 -9.50 -4.82 -8.27
CA LEU A 145 -8.11 -4.82 -8.72
C LEU A 145 -7.93 -3.93 -9.96
N GLU A 146 -8.83 -4.04 -10.93
CA GLU A 146 -8.80 -3.21 -12.12
C GLU A 146 -8.94 -1.72 -11.80
N GLN A 147 -9.89 -1.33 -10.96
CA GLN A 147 -10.05 0.07 -10.56
C GLN A 147 -8.78 0.61 -9.90
N SER A 148 -8.08 -0.21 -9.10
CA SER A 148 -6.78 0.16 -8.55
C SER A 148 -5.76 0.52 -9.63
N TYR A 149 -5.65 -0.29 -10.69
CA TYR A 149 -4.74 -0.02 -11.81
C TYR A 149 -5.15 1.18 -12.65
N VAL A 150 -6.46 1.41 -12.83
CA VAL A 150 -6.98 2.55 -13.61
C VAL A 150 -6.72 3.88 -12.91
N LEU A 151 -6.94 3.93 -11.59
CA LEU A 151 -6.88 5.17 -10.82
C LEU A 151 -5.47 5.53 -10.36
N GLY A 152 -4.61 4.54 -10.14
CA GLY A 152 -3.24 4.72 -9.65
C GLY A 152 -2.28 3.79 -10.34
N PRO A 153 -2.07 3.95 -11.66
CA PRO A 153 -0.98 3.26 -12.31
C PRO A 153 0.33 3.76 -11.69
N ARG A 154 1.30 2.86 -11.48
CA ARG A 154 2.69 3.21 -11.11
C ARG A 154 2.92 3.80 -9.72
N GLU A 155 2.01 3.58 -8.78
CA GLU A 155 2.27 3.92 -7.38
C GLU A 155 3.23 2.89 -6.77
N GLY A 156 4.54 3.20 -6.78
CA GLY A 156 5.60 2.23 -6.42
C GLY A 156 5.39 1.51 -5.08
N TRP A 157 4.80 2.18 -4.09
CA TRP A 157 4.50 1.59 -2.78
C TRP A 157 3.29 0.62 -2.80
N ILE A 158 2.30 0.85 -3.67
CA ILE A 158 1.18 -0.08 -3.90
C ILE A 158 1.65 -1.24 -4.77
N ALA A 159 2.49 -0.93 -5.78
CA ALA A 159 2.96 -1.84 -6.81
C ALA A 159 3.54 -3.13 -6.21
N VAL A 160 4.39 -3.04 -5.18
CA VAL A 160 4.98 -4.23 -4.53
C VAL A 160 3.92 -5.26 -4.14
N ARG A 161 2.88 -4.84 -3.43
CA ARG A 161 1.82 -5.74 -2.95
C ARG A 161 0.81 -6.08 -4.05
N ARG A 162 0.43 -5.08 -4.84
CA ARG A 162 -0.58 -5.21 -5.91
C ARG A 162 -0.09 -6.08 -7.04
N ASN A 163 1.17 -5.95 -7.46
CA ASN A 163 1.76 -6.76 -8.51
C ASN A 163 1.76 -8.24 -8.12
N ARG A 164 2.22 -8.56 -6.91
CA ARG A 164 2.20 -9.93 -6.35
C ARG A 164 0.80 -10.56 -6.40
N VAL A 165 -0.20 -9.80 -5.95
CA VAL A 165 -1.60 -10.23 -5.94
C VAL A 165 -2.17 -10.35 -7.36
N ALA A 166 -1.89 -9.39 -8.24
CA ALA A 166 -2.35 -9.41 -9.62
C ALA A 166 -1.74 -10.59 -10.41
N LEU A 167 -0.47 -10.90 -10.17
CA LEU A 167 0.23 -12.03 -10.76
C LEU A 167 -0.40 -13.38 -10.36
N SER A 168 -0.93 -13.49 -9.13
CA SER A 168 -1.66 -14.70 -8.71
C SER A 168 -2.97 -14.94 -9.47
N ALA A 169 -3.57 -13.88 -10.02
CA ALA A 169 -4.79 -13.91 -10.80
C ALA A 169 -4.55 -13.70 -12.30
N PHE A 170 -3.29 -13.67 -12.74
CA PHE A 170 -2.89 -13.10 -14.02
C PHE A 170 -3.57 -13.72 -15.24
N GLY A 171 -3.70 -15.05 -15.26
CA GLY A 171 -4.37 -15.78 -16.34
C GLY A 171 -5.87 -15.46 -16.49
N PHE A 172 -6.49 -14.85 -15.48
CA PHE A 172 -7.91 -14.44 -15.50
C PHE A 172 -8.10 -12.95 -15.81
N LEU A 173 -7.01 -12.17 -15.85
CA LEU A 173 -7.08 -10.75 -16.15
C LEU A 173 -7.33 -10.52 -17.64
N ARG A 174 -8.03 -9.42 -17.95
CA ARG A 174 -8.18 -8.99 -19.35
C ARG A 174 -6.82 -8.60 -19.94
N PRO A 175 -6.60 -8.74 -21.26
CA PRO A 175 -5.30 -8.47 -21.87
C PRO A 175 -4.72 -7.09 -21.57
N SER A 176 -5.56 -6.04 -21.54
CA SER A 176 -5.12 -4.69 -21.18
C SER A 176 -4.61 -4.60 -19.74
N LEU A 177 -5.27 -5.28 -18.80
CA LEU A 177 -4.86 -5.31 -17.41
C LEU A 177 -3.60 -6.15 -17.23
N GLN A 178 -3.46 -7.28 -17.95
CA GLN A 178 -2.21 -8.06 -17.97
C GLN A 178 -1.02 -7.19 -18.39
N GLN A 179 -1.20 -6.37 -19.44
CA GLN A 179 -0.16 -5.43 -19.87
C GLN A 179 0.19 -4.41 -18.77
N SER A 180 -0.80 -3.90 -18.04
CA SER A 180 -0.56 -3.03 -16.88
C SER A 180 0.21 -3.73 -15.77
N VAL A 181 -0.08 -5.00 -15.46
CA VAL A 181 0.68 -5.79 -14.47
C VAL A 181 2.14 -5.99 -14.92
N VAL A 182 2.36 -6.30 -16.21
CA VAL A 182 3.71 -6.48 -16.77
C VAL A 182 4.49 -5.16 -16.77
N SER A 183 3.84 -4.04 -17.12
CA SER A 183 4.45 -2.70 -17.05
C SER A 183 4.83 -2.35 -15.61
N GLU A 184 3.94 -2.61 -14.64
CA GLU A 184 4.22 -2.38 -13.23
C GLU A 184 5.39 -3.24 -12.73
N PHE A 185 5.46 -4.50 -13.16
CA PHE A 185 6.59 -5.38 -12.83
C PHE A 185 7.92 -4.84 -13.37
N MET A 186 7.95 -4.38 -14.62
CA MET A 186 9.13 -3.75 -15.23
C MET A 186 9.54 -2.50 -14.43
N GLU A 187 8.59 -1.64 -14.09
CA GLU A 187 8.85 -0.42 -13.32
C GLU A 187 9.33 -0.71 -11.90
N MET A 188 8.87 -1.80 -11.27
CA MET A 188 9.41 -2.25 -9.99
C MET A 188 10.90 -2.59 -10.09
N VAL A 189 11.32 -3.23 -11.18
CA VAL A 189 12.74 -3.54 -11.44
C VAL A 189 13.53 -2.25 -11.64
N ASP A 190 13.01 -1.31 -12.42
CA ASP A 190 13.67 -0.01 -12.65
C ASP A 190 13.78 0.84 -11.37
N ALA A 191 12.79 0.75 -10.49
CA ALA A 191 12.76 1.45 -9.21
C ALA A 191 13.54 0.73 -8.08
N ASP A 192 14.34 -0.28 -8.41
CA ASP A 192 15.21 -1.03 -7.49
C ASP A 192 14.47 -1.90 -6.44
N PHE A 193 13.20 -2.25 -6.68
CA PHE A 193 12.47 -3.25 -5.88
C PHE A 193 12.83 -4.68 -6.29
N ILE A 194 14.14 -4.98 -6.30
CA ILE A 194 14.71 -6.20 -6.90
C ILE A 194 14.28 -7.47 -6.16
N ASP A 195 14.20 -7.43 -4.82
CA ASP A 195 13.78 -8.59 -4.03
C ASP A 195 12.33 -8.99 -4.30
N ASP A 196 11.41 -8.01 -4.31
CA ASP A 196 10.00 -8.24 -4.62
C ASP A 196 9.80 -8.69 -6.07
N ALA A 197 10.53 -8.10 -7.01
CA ALA A 197 10.51 -8.51 -8.41
C ALA A 197 11.01 -9.96 -8.59
N ALA A 198 12.09 -10.35 -7.90
CA ALA A 198 12.58 -11.73 -7.94
C ALA A 198 11.51 -12.73 -7.43
N ILE A 199 10.89 -12.44 -6.28
CA ILE A 199 9.81 -13.24 -5.72
C ILE A 199 8.63 -13.37 -6.69
N ASN A 200 8.24 -12.27 -7.33
CA ASN A 200 7.14 -12.24 -8.30
C ASN A 200 7.46 -13.10 -9.53
N LEU A 201 8.68 -12.99 -10.07
CA LEU A 201 9.12 -13.76 -11.24
C LEU A 201 9.19 -15.27 -10.96
N GLU A 202 9.57 -15.64 -9.75
CA GLU A 202 9.64 -17.03 -9.32
C GLU A 202 8.24 -17.63 -9.13
N ARG A 203 7.30 -16.86 -8.58
CA ARG A 203 5.97 -17.35 -8.17
C ARG A 203 4.88 -17.27 -9.23
N VAL A 204 5.00 -16.43 -10.26
CA VAL A 204 3.96 -16.24 -11.30
C VAL A 204 3.65 -17.53 -12.08
N GLY A 205 4.54 -18.52 -12.02
CA GLY A 205 4.40 -19.78 -12.74
C GLY A 205 4.95 -19.71 -14.17
N TRP A 206 5.36 -20.87 -14.68
CA TRP A 206 6.10 -20.97 -15.95
C TRP A 206 5.34 -20.37 -17.14
N LEU A 207 4.02 -20.59 -17.22
CA LEU A 207 3.18 -20.16 -18.35
C LEU A 207 3.21 -18.63 -18.58
N HIS A 208 3.38 -17.86 -17.51
CA HIS A 208 3.29 -16.39 -17.55
C HIS A 208 4.65 -15.72 -17.38
N ARG A 209 5.68 -16.49 -16.98
CA ARG A 209 7.04 -16.01 -16.80
C ARG A 209 7.59 -15.36 -18.08
N ASP A 210 7.34 -15.95 -19.25
CA ASP A 210 7.82 -15.42 -20.52
C ASP A 210 7.25 -14.02 -20.84
N GLN A 211 6.02 -13.74 -20.42
CA GLN A 211 5.40 -12.43 -20.61
C GLN A 211 6.06 -11.37 -19.72
N LEU A 212 6.36 -11.72 -18.46
CA LEU A 212 7.09 -10.83 -17.55
C LEU A 212 8.51 -10.58 -18.08
N LEU A 213 9.22 -11.63 -18.48
CA LEU A 213 10.57 -11.52 -19.04
C LEU A 213 10.58 -10.65 -20.28
N SER A 214 9.66 -10.85 -21.22
CA SER A 214 9.54 -10.02 -22.42
C SER A 214 9.34 -8.55 -22.08
N GLY A 215 8.54 -8.26 -21.04
CA GLY A 215 8.32 -6.91 -20.52
C GLY A 215 9.59 -6.23 -19.99
N LEU A 216 10.57 -6.98 -19.46
CA LEU A 216 11.82 -6.42 -18.94
C LEU A 216 12.71 -5.79 -20.00
N SER A 217 12.46 -6.03 -21.29
CA SER A 217 13.23 -5.39 -22.37
C SER A 217 13.20 -3.85 -22.30
N GLY A 218 12.16 -3.27 -21.71
CA GLY A 218 12.04 -1.83 -21.47
C GLY A 218 12.76 -1.30 -20.22
N ALA A 219 13.21 -2.19 -19.32
CA ALA A 219 13.92 -1.82 -18.10
C ALA A 219 15.40 -1.47 -18.36
N ASP A 220 15.97 -0.63 -17.50
CA ASP A 220 17.39 -0.29 -17.51
C ASP A 220 18.26 -1.55 -17.39
N ILE A 221 19.38 -1.55 -18.11
CA ILE A 221 20.27 -2.72 -18.15
C ILE A 221 20.88 -3.02 -16.79
N ALA A 222 21.23 -2.00 -16.00
CA ALA A 222 21.82 -2.22 -14.67
C ALA A 222 20.79 -2.83 -13.71
N SER A 223 19.53 -2.41 -13.78
CA SER A 223 18.44 -2.98 -13.00
C SER A 223 18.14 -4.43 -13.38
N ARG A 224 18.13 -4.74 -14.69
CA ARG A 224 18.01 -6.12 -15.17
C ARG A 224 19.15 -7.01 -14.70
N GLU A 225 20.39 -6.52 -14.70
CA GLU A 225 21.52 -7.27 -14.19
C GLU A 225 21.44 -7.52 -12.68
N LYS A 226 20.93 -6.55 -11.90
CA LYS A 226 20.66 -6.74 -10.47
C LYS A 226 19.65 -7.86 -10.25
N LEU A 227 18.53 -7.84 -11.00
CA LEU A 227 17.52 -8.90 -10.96
C LEU A 227 18.13 -10.26 -11.34
N ALA A 228 18.89 -10.33 -12.44
CA ALA A 228 19.54 -11.57 -12.88
C ALA A 228 20.45 -12.15 -11.79
N ARG A 229 21.28 -11.31 -11.14
CA ARG A 229 22.13 -11.73 -10.01
C ARG A 229 21.30 -12.23 -8.84
N ARG A 230 20.24 -11.51 -8.46
CA ARG A 230 19.38 -11.86 -7.32
C ARG A 230 18.68 -13.20 -7.53
N VAL A 231 18.11 -13.44 -8.72
CA VAL A 231 17.43 -14.70 -9.08
C VAL A 231 18.43 -15.86 -9.19
N SER A 232 19.64 -15.60 -9.71
CA SER A 232 20.70 -16.61 -9.77
C SER A 232 21.17 -17.06 -8.38
N GLN A 233 21.18 -16.16 -7.39
CA GLN A 233 21.54 -16.49 -6.01
C GLN A 233 20.54 -17.48 -5.37
N ASP A 234 19.28 -17.47 -5.80
CA ASP A 234 18.26 -18.43 -5.36
C ASP A 234 18.32 -19.75 -6.14
N GLY A 235 19.32 -19.90 -7.03
CA GLY A 235 19.53 -21.10 -7.85
C GLY A 235 18.60 -21.20 -9.06
N ALA A 236 17.78 -20.18 -9.31
CA ALA A 236 16.88 -20.14 -10.44
C ALA A 236 17.65 -19.82 -11.74
N LYS A 237 17.55 -20.72 -12.72
CA LYS A 237 18.10 -20.52 -14.07
C LYS A 237 17.07 -19.79 -14.92
N VAL A 238 17.15 -18.46 -14.94
CA VAL A 238 16.23 -17.61 -15.72
C VAL A 238 17.04 -16.66 -16.58
N SER A 239 16.80 -16.72 -17.90
CA SER A 239 17.44 -15.82 -18.85
C SER A 239 16.74 -14.47 -18.84
N ILE A 240 17.42 -13.43 -18.32
CA ILE A 240 16.91 -12.07 -18.31
C ILE A 240 17.30 -11.40 -19.63
N PRO A 241 16.33 -10.85 -20.41
CA PRO A 241 16.63 -10.28 -21.72
C PRO A 241 17.72 -9.22 -21.66
N GLY A 242 18.71 -9.32 -22.54
CA GLY A 242 19.82 -8.35 -22.65
C GLY A 242 20.93 -8.51 -21.61
N VAL A 243 20.78 -9.37 -20.60
CA VAL A 243 21.83 -9.68 -19.63
C VAL A 243 22.66 -10.85 -20.13
N GLN A 244 23.99 -10.69 -20.16
CA GLN A 244 24.88 -11.81 -20.46
C GLN A 244 24.93 -12.75 -19.25
N GLU A 245 24.50 -14.00 -19.44
CA GLU A 245 24.70 -15.06 -18.44
C GLU A 245 26.21 -15.30 -18.31
N ASN A 246 26.77 -14.97 -17.14
CA ASN A 246 28.13 -15.39 -16.80
C ASN A 246 28.09 -16.88 -16.46
N ASP A 247 28.05 -17.71 -17.49
CA ASP A 247 28.32 -19.15 -17.41
C ASP A 247 29.79 -19.33 -16.98
N ARG A 248 30.06 -19.24 -15.67
CA ARG A 248 31.34 -19.65 -15.10
C ARG A 248 31.14 -21.06 -14.55
N PRO A 249 31.59 -22.13 -15.25
CA PRO A 249 31.20 -23.49 -14.91
C PRO A 249 31.95 -24.09 -13.70
N TRP A 250 32.73 -23.30 -12.94
CA TRP A 250 33.59 -23.81 -11.87
C TRP A 250 33.88 -22.76 -10.76
N ARG A 251 32.90 -22.45 -9.92
CA ARG A 251 33.17 -21.88 -8.58
C ARG A 251 32.34 -22.56 -7.52
#